data_AF-A0A2P8E0L6-F1
#
_entry.id   AF-A0A2P8E0L6-F1
#
_cell.length_a   1.000
_cell.length_b   1.000
_cell.length_c   1.000
_cell.angle_alpha   90.00
_cell.angle_beta   90.00
_cell.angle_gamma   90.00
#
_symmetry.space_group_name_H-M   'P 1'
#
loop_
_entity.id
_entity.type
_entity.pdbx_description
1 polymer ?
#
loop_
_entity_poly.entity_id
_entity_poly.type
_entity_poly.pdbx_seq_one_letter_code
_entity_poly.pdbx_strand_id
1 'polypeptide(L)'
;MNFLTSIWRYLNLLSLDVVFGAMAGMLFFADLLDVSLPFVLYLVLGLAVWGIYTLDHLIDAKKIAHLASSERHRFHQKHFLLLSIIFLIVVVTGMAMVICLEHLRFIFLPGLIFAAFMLIWMGSIQFLYKRGVWLKEVSTAVFYVLGISMAPFFSIFPNEIPNEFFLLLTAYFLLASINLFILSYIDEKNDAQDKLGSALQLMSSNFLRRFIFSLSSGTVIFLIVVFFWVPSFYKIHTCILLILVLFHALEFSKKNDSYHIREKLEASFLLPLLLLLL
;
A
#
# COMPACT_ATOMS: atom_id res chain seq x y z
N MET A 1 20.29 -0.64 22.19
CA MET A 1 19.43 -0.16 21.09
C MET A 1 19.31 1.34 21.20
N ASN A 2 19.59 2.07 20.12
CA ASN A 2 19.48 3.53 20.11
C ASN A 2 18.01 3.93 20.16
N PHE A 3 17.67 5.01 20.88
CA PHE A 3 16.30 5.51 21.02
C PHE A 3 15.57 5.64 19.67
N LEU A 4 16.27 6.13 18.64
CA LEU A 4 15.76 6.25 17.27
C LEU A 4 15.37 4.90 16.63
N THR A 5 16.19 3.86 16.83
CA THR A 5 15.88 2.51 16.32
C THR A 5 14.65 1.91 16.98
N SER A 6 14.41 2.24 18.26
CA SER A 6 13.20 1.79 18.97
C SER A 6 11.95 2.49 18.43
N ILE A 7 11.99 3.81 18.20
CA ILE A 7 10.86 4.55 17.64
C ILE A 7 10.49 4.02 16.25
N TRP A 8 11.49 3.86 15.38
CA TRP A 8 11.27 3.36 14.02
C TRP A 8 10.59 1.99 14.02
N ARG A 9 11.05 1.09 14.89
CA ARG A 9 10.41 -0.22 15.06
C ARG A 9 8.94 -0.12 15.46
N TYR A 10 8.58 0.77 16.39
CA TYR A 10 7.17 0.97 16.76
C TYR A 10 6.33 1.55 15.62
N LEU A 11 6.89 2.48 14.83
CA LEU A 11 6.20 3.00 13.65
C LEU A 11 5.91 1.88 12.64
N ASN A 12 6.88 1.02 12.36
CA ASN A 12 6.70 -0.13 11.46
C ASN A 12 5.72 -1.17 12.04
N LEU A 13 5.79 -1.45 13.35
CA LEU A 13 4.84 -2.37 14.01
C LEU A 13 3.39 -1.87 13.93
N LEU A 14 3.18 -0.55 13.98
CA LEU A 14 1.88 0.10 13.81
C LEU A 14 1.53 0.40 12.35
N SER A 15 2.37 0.00 11.39
CA SER A 15 2.21 0.25 9.94
C SER A 15 2.10 1.74 9.57
N LEU A 16 2.72 2.64 10.34
CA LEU A 16 2.65 4.09 10.10
C LEU A 16 3.51 4.52 8.90
N ASP A 17 4.56 3.79 8.59
CA ASP A 17 5.31 3.92 7.34
C ASP A 17 4.43 3.72 6.10
N VAL A 18 3.57 2.69 6.12
CA VAL A 18 2.60 2.44 5.05
C VAL A 18 1.58 3.58 4.95
N VAL A 19 1.13 4.11 6.10
CA VAL A 19 0.21 5.26 6.16
C VAL A 19 0.82 6.49 5.50
N PHE A 20 2.05 6.85 5.87
CA PHE A 20 2.74 7.99 5.28
C PHE A 20 3.06 7.76 3.79
N GLY A 21 3.40 6.53 3.40
CA GLY A 21 3.56 6.16 1.99
C GLY A 21 2.27 6.32 1.19
N ALA A 22 1.11 5.99 1.76
CA ALA A 22 -0.18 6.23 1.11
C ALA A 22 -0.51 7.72 0.96
N MET A 23 -0.22 8.53 1.99
CA MET A 23 -0.37 9.99 1.92
C MET A 23 0.54 10.60 0.85
N ALA A 24 1.80 10.15 0.75
CA ALA A 24 2.72 10.54 -0.31
C ALA A 24 2.23 10.07 -1.70
N GLY A 25 1.65 8.88 -1.79
CA GLY A 25 1.00 8.38 -3.00
C GLY A 25 -0.19 9.24 -3.44
N MET A 26 -1.00 9.74 -2.50
CA MET A 26 -2.08 10.68 -2.85
C MET A 26 -1.52 12.03 -3.30
N LEU A 27 -0.43 12.50 -2.69
CA LEU A 27 0.28 13.70 -3.14
C LEU A 27 0.76 13.52 -4.58
N PHE A 28 1.33 12.36 -4.92
CA PHE A 28 1.73 12.05 -6.29
C PHE A 28 0.58 12.22 -7.27
N PHE A 29 -0.60 11.70 -6.97
CA PHE A 29 -1.76 11.82 -7.86
C PHE A 29 -2.39 13.21 -7.84
N ALA A 30 -2.27 13.95 -6.73
CA ALA A 30 -2.72 15.33 -6.64
C ALA A 30 -1.86 16.24 -7.52
N ASP A 31 -0.54 16.13 -7.42
CA ASP A 31 0.41 16.85 -8.28
C ASP A 31 0.25 16.45 -9.75
N LEU A 32 0.06 15.15 -10.01
CA LEU A 32 -0.13 14.62 -11.36
C LEU A 32 -1.34 15.23 -12.09
N LEU A 33 -2.40 15.52 -11.34
CA LEU A 33 -3.63 16.12 -11.85
C LEU A 33 -3.67 17.64 -11.66
N ASP A 34 -2.58 18.24 -11.17
CA ASP A 34 -2.48 19.67 -10.86
C ASP A 34 -3.62 20.15 -9.95
N VAL A 35 -3.93 19.38 -8.90
CA VAL A 35 -4.98 19.70 -7.93
C VAL A 35 -4.44 19.90 -6.53
N SER A 36 -4.93 20.95 -5.89
CA SER A 36 -4.68 21.21 -4.47
C SER A 36 -5.76 20.54 -3.61
N LEU A 37 -5.34 19.57 -2.81
CA LEU A 37 -6.21 18.92 -1.84
C LEU A 37 -5.98 19.48 -0.43
N PRO A 38 -7.02 19.74 0.37
CA PRO A 38 -6.87 20.12 1.76
C PRO A 38 -6.14 19.02 2.54
N PHE A 39 -5.22 19.41 3.43
CA PHE A 39 -4.44 18.47 4.25
C PHE A 39 -5.31 17.46 5.01
N VAL A 40 -6.54 17.85 5.40
CA VAL A 40 -7.49 16.98 6.08
C VAL A 40 -7.84 15.73 5.25
N LEU A 41 -7.85 15.79 3.91
CA LEU A 41 -8.02 14.59 3.08
C LEU A 41 -6.88 13.59 3.26
N TYR A 42 -5.64 14.07 3.41
CA TYR A 42 -4.49 13.21 3.67
C TYR A 42 -4.60 12.53 5.03
N LEU A 43 -5.12 13.24 6.03
CA LEU A 43 -5.42 12.66 7.34
C LEU A 43 -6.53 11.60 7.25
N VAL A 44 -7.62 11.87 6.54
CA VAL A 44 -8.71 10.91 6.34
C VAL A 44 -8.21 9.65 5.62
N LEU A 45 -7.41 9.80 4.56
CA LEU A 45 -6.76 8.67 3.89
C LEU A 45 -5.85 7.91 4.85
N GLY A 46 -5.02 8.61 5.63
CA GLY A 46 -4.12 7.98 6.58
C GLY A 46 -4.85 7.18 7.66
N LEU A 47 -5.95 7.72 8.19
CA LEU A 47 -6.85 7.03 9.13
C LEU A 47 -7.48 5.78 8.49
N ALA A 48 -7.94 5.88 7.24
CA ALA A 48 -8.53 4.76 6.51
C ALA A 48 -7.51 3.63 6.26
N VAL A 49 -6.32 3.97 5.76
CA VAL A 49 -5.23 3.02 5.51
C VAL A 49 -4.78 2.37 6.80
N TRP A 50 -4.57 3.15 7.86
CA TRP A 50 -4.21 2.62 9.17
C TRP A 50 -5.29 1.67 9.71
N GLY A 51 -6.56 2.05 9.58
CA GLY A 51 -7.69 1.24 10.01
C GLY A 51 -7.74 -0.11 9.29
N ILE A 52 -7.62 -0.12 7.96
CA ILE A 52 -7.66 -1.35 7.16
C ILE A 52 -6.46 -2.26 7.47
N TYR A 53 -5.25 -1.71 7.55
CA TYR A 53 -4.05 -2.47 7.89
C TYR A 53 -4.13 -3.05 9.31
N THR A 54 -4.57 -2.25 10.29
CA THR A 54 -4.75 -2.71 11.68
C THR A 54 -5.79 -3.82 11.74
N LEU A 55 -6.89 -3.70 10.99
CA LEU A 55 -7.92 -4.73 10.92
C LEU A 55 -7.40 -6.04 10.33
N ASP A 56 -6.63 -6.00 9.22
CA ASP A 56 -6.01 -7.20 8.62
C ASP A 56 -5.10 -7.91 9.65
N HIS A 57 -4.21 -7.15 10.31
CA HIS A 57 -3.32 -7.70 11.33
C HIS A 57 -4.05 -8.23 12.57
N LEU A 58 -5.14 -7.60 13.01
CA LEU A 58 -5.96 -8.11 14.12
C LEU A 58 -6.67 -9.41 13.74
N ILE A 59 -7.23 -9.49 12.52
CA ILE A 59 -7.88 -10.70 12.02
C ILE A 59 -6.86 -11.86 11.95
N ASP A 60 -5.67 -11.61 11.43
CA ASP A 60 -4.64 -12.65 11.31
C ASP A 60 -4.06 -13.03 12.68
N ALA A 61 -3.77 -12.05 13.56
CA ALA A 61 -3.35 -12.31 14.94
C ALA A 61 -4.34 -13.21 15.71
N LYS A 62 -5.65 -13.04 15.50
CA LYS A 62 -6.71 -13.85 16.12
C LYS A 62 -6.75 -15.29 15.61
N LYS A 63 -6.34 -15.53 14.35
CA LYS A 63 -6.33 -16.87 13.74
C LYS A 63 -5.15 -17.72 14.23
N ILE A 64 -4.05 -17.09 14.60
CA ILE A 64 -2.85 -17.77 15.07
C ILE A 64 -3.09 -18.23 16.52
N ALA A 65 -3.24 -19.53 16.72
CA ALA A 65 -3.53 -20.12 18.04
C ALA A 65 -2.29 -20.19 18.95
N HIS A 66 -1.09 -20.18 18.38
CA HIS A 66 0.18 -20.15 19.09
C HIS A 66 0.77 -18.73 19.14
N LEU A 67 1.91 -18.60 19.80
CA LEU A 67 2.67 -17.35 19.83
C LEU A 67 3.22 -17.06 18.43
N ALA A 68 2.71 -16.02 17.77
CA ALA A 68 2.99 -15.75 16.36
C ALA A 68 4.49 -15.62 16.07
N SER A 69 4.93 -16.15 14.93
CA SER A 69 6.33 -16.18 14.53
C SER A 69 6.89 -14.77 14.29
N SER A 70 6.15 -13.93 13.55
CA SER A 70 6.55 -12.56 13.23
C SER A 70 6.39 -11.59 14.42
N GLU A 71 7.28 -10.60 14.53
CA GLU A 71 7.15 -9.57 15.57
C GLU A 71 5.86 -8.77 15.42
N ARG A 72 5.43 -8.49 14.18
CA ARG A 72 4.22 -7.71 13.89
C ARG A 72 2.95 -8.43 14.33
N HIS A 73 2.80 -9.71 13.99
CA HIS A 73 1.64 -10.49 14.46
C HIS A 73 1.65 -10.64 15.98
N ARG A 74 2.82 -10.87 16.58
CA ARG A 74 2.97 -10.99 18.05
C ARG A 74 2.59 -9.70 18.78
N PHE A 75 2.95 -8.55 18.23
CA PHE A 75 2.55 -7.25 18.76
C PHE A 75 1.02 -7.08 18.75
N HIS A 76 0.37 -7.43 17.63
CA HIS A 76 -1.09 -7.35 17.49
C HIS A 76 -1.82 -8.38 18.37
N GLN A 77 -1.28 -9.58 18.54
CA GLN A 77 -1.78 -10.57 19.51
C GLN A 77 -1.73 -10.02 20.93
N LYS A 78 -0.57 -9.47 21.34
CA LYS A 78 -0.36 -8.95 22.71
C LYS A 78 -1.25 -7.74 23.03
N HIS A 79 -1.46 -6.86 22.05
CA HIS A 79 -2.18 -5.59 22.24
C HIS A 79 -3.59 -5.59 21.61
N PHE A 80 -4.17 -6.77 21.36
CA PHE A 80 -5.40 -6.95 20.59
C PHE A 80 -6.56 -6.04 21.03
N LEU A 81 -6.89 -6.03 22.33
CA LEU A 81 -8.01 -5.24 22.85
C LEU A 81 -7.79 -3.72 22.68
N LEU A 82 -6.58 -3.26 23.02
CA LEU A 82 -6.21 -1.84 22.89
C LEU A 82 -6.28 -1.40 21.43
N LEU A 83 -5.67 -2.15 20.53
CA LEU A 83 -5.67 -1.85 19.10
C LEU A 83 -7.08 -1.91 18.50
N SER A 84 -7.95 -2.82 18.97
CA SER A 84 -9.36 -2.87 18.54
C SER A 84 -10.15 -1.62 18.95
N ILE A 85 -9.89 -1.08 20.16
CA ILE A 85 -10.51 0.16 20.62
C ILE A 85 -10.00 1.35 19.80
N ILE A 86 -8.69 1.45 19.59
CA ILE A 86 -8.10 2.53 18.78
C ILE A 86 -8.61 2.45 17.33
N PHE A 87 -8.70 1.24 16.76
CA PHE A 87 -9.31 1.00 15.45
C PHE A 87 -10.73 1.59 15.37
N LEU A 88 -11.59 1.31 16.35
CA LEU A 88 -12.95 1.86 16.37
C LEU A 88 -12.95 3.39 16.44
N ILE A 89 -12.09 3.98 17.28
CA ILE A 89 -11.94 5.44 17.39
C ILE A 89 -11.51 6.04 16.06
N VAL A 90 -10.56 5.42 15.37
CA VAL A 90 -10.05 5.89 14.07
C VAL A 90 -11.14 5.84 13.00
N VAL A 91 -11.90 4.74 12.90
CA VAL A 91 -13.00 4.62 11.95
C VAL A 91 -14.08 5.68 12.20
N VAL A 92 -14.49 5.86 13.46
CA VAL A 92 -15.50 6.87 13.84
C VAL A 92 -14.99 8.27 13.53
N THR A 93 -13.73 8.57 13.85
CA THR A 93 -13.12 9.88 13.60
C THR A 93 -13.03 10.18 12.11
N GLY A 94 -12.55 9.23 11.29
CA GLY A 94 -12.47 9.39 9.84
C GLY A 94 -13.84 9.61 9.20
N MET A 95 -14.85 8.84 9.62
CA MET A 95 -16.23 8.99 9.15
C MET A 95 -16.83 10.35 9.56
N ALA A 96 -16.61 10.76 10.81
CA ALA A 96 -17.05 12.07 11.31
C ALA A 96 -16.40 13.23 10.53
N MET A 97 -15.10 13.13 10.21
CA MET A 97 -14.42 14.15 9.39
C MET A 97 -15.09 14.30 8.03
N VAL A 98 -15.36 13.20 7.32
CA VAL A 98 -15.96 13.26 5.97
C VAL A 98 -17.41 13.77 5.99
N ILE A 99 -18.19 13.43 7.03
CA ILE A 99 -19.59 13.88 7.15
C ILE A 99 -19.69 15.35 7.57
N CYS A 100 -18.90 15.74 8.57
CA CYS A 100 -19.02 17.06 9.20
C CYS A 100 -18.32 18.16 8.41
N LEU A 101 -17.29 17.83 7.61
CA LEU A 101 -16.54 18.82 6.83
C LEU A 101 -17.08 18.89 5.40
N GLU A 102 -17.71 20.02 5.07
CA GLU A 102 -18.42 20.18 3.79
C GLU A 102 -17.52 20.00 2.56
N HIS A 103 -16.27 20.48 2.65
CA HIS A 103 -15.27 20.36 1.59
C HIS A 103 -14.80 18.92 1.34
N LEU A 104 -15.20 17.95 2.16
CA LEU A 104 -14.90 16.52 1.99
C LEU A 104 -16.09 15.72 1.45
N ARG A 105 -17.30 16.30 1.38
CA ARG A 105 -18.51 15.55 1.02
C ARG A 105 -18.46 14.88 -0.35
N PHE A 106 -17.66 15.41 -1.29
CA PHE A 106 -17.49 14.83 -2.63
C PHE A 106 -16.91 13.40 -2.59
N ILE A 107 -16.11 13.08 -1.55
CA ILE A 107 -15.49 11.75 -1.40
C ILE A 107 -16.35 10.77 -0.60
N PHE A 108 -17.44 11.24 0.03
CA PHE A 108 -18.25 10.44 0.94
C PHE A 108 -18.84 9.20 0.28
N LEU A 109 -19.63 9.39 -0.78
CA LEU A 109 -20.30 8.28 -1.45
C LEU A 109 -19.31 7.37 -2.20
N PRO A 110 -18.35 7.89 -3.01
CA PRO A 110 -17.33 7.05 -3.62
C PRO A 110 -16.51 6.26 -2.58
N GLY A 111 -16.10 6.92 -1.49
CA GLY A 111 -15.34 6.30 -0.41
C GLY A 111 -16.13 5.22 0.33
N LEU A 112 -17.43 5.44 0.58
CA LEU A 112 -18.29 4.44 1.22
C LEU A 112 -18.49 3.21 0.33
N ILE A 113 -18.75 3.41 -0.97
CA ILE A 113 -18.89 2.32 -1.94
C ILE A 113 -17.58 1.54 -2.03
N PHE A 114 -16.45 2.25 -2.11
CA PHE A 114 -15.13 1.65 -2.18
C PHE A 114 -14.79 0.83 -0.93
N ALA A 115 -15.03 1.38 0.26
CA ALA A 115 -14.82 0.68 1.52
C ALA A 115 -15.71 -0.56 1.65
N ALA A 116 -17.00 -0.45 1.28
CA ALA A 116 -17.92 -1.59 1.29
C ALA A 116 -17.45 -2.70 0.34
N PHE A 117 -17.07 -2.34 -0.89
CA PHE A 117 -16.56 -3.29 -1.87
C PHE A 117 -15.26 -3.96 -1.40
N MET A 118 -14.34 -3.20 -0.82
CA MET A 118 -13.09 -3.72 -0.26
C MET A 118 -13.36 -4.72 0.88
N LEU A 119 -14.23 -4.39 1.84
CA LEU A 119 -14.57 -5.27 2.96
C LEU A 119 -15.24 -6.57 2.49
N ILE A 120 -16.17 -6.47 1.54
CA ILE A 120 -16.82 -7.64 0.92
C ILE A 120 -15.78 -8.51 0.22
N TRP A 121 -14.87 -7.90 -0.53
CA TRP A 121 -13.80 -8.62 -1.22
C TRP A 121 -12.83 -9.29 -0.26
N MET A 122 -12.35 -8.58 0.76
CA MET A 122 -11.48 -9.12 1.81
C MET A 122 -12.16 -10.29 2.53
N GLY A 123 -13.45 -10.16 2.87
CA GLY A 123 -14.23 -11.26 3.45
C GLY A 123 -14.37 -12.45 2.50
N SER A 124 -14.63 -12.21 1.22
CA SER A 124 -14.78 -13.25 0.19
C SER A 124 -13.49 -14.04 -0.03
N ILE A 125 -12.34 -13.36 -0.08
CA ILE A 125 -11.02 -14.01 -0.22
C ILE A 125 -10.74 -14.97 0.94
N GLN A 126 -11.24 -14.68 2.15
CA GLN A 126 -11.05 -15.59 3.29
C GLN A 126 -11.75 -16.95 3.08
N PHE A 127 -12.81 -17.02 2.27
CA PHE A 127 -13.50 -18.26 1.94
C PHE A 127 -12.85 -19.02 0.76
N LEU A 128 -12.10 -18.33 -0.11
CA LEU A 128 -11.53 -18.89 -1.35
C LEU A 128 -10.19 -19.61 -1.11
N TYR A 129 -10.14 -20.54 -0.15
CA TYR A 129 -8.91 -21.24 0.27
C TYR A 129 -7.95 -21.65 -0.87
N LYS A 130 -6.64 -21.59 -0.60
CA LYS A 130 -5.48 -21.82 -1.50
C LYS A 130 -5.38 -20.89 -2.72
N ARG A 131 -6.42 -20.74 -3.56
CA ARG A 131 -6.39 -19.88 -4.78
C ARG A 131 -6.51 -18.38 -4.48
N GLY A 132 -7.00 -18.02 -3.30
CA GLY A 132 -7.21 -16.64 -2.89
C GLY A 132 -5.94 -15.82 -2.62
N VAL A 133 -4.75 -16.42 -2.49
CA VAL A 133 -3.58 -15.65 -2.01
C VAL A 133 -2.93 -14.79 -3.09
N TRP A 134 -2.71 -15.30 -4.31
CA TRP A 134 -2.23 -14.45 -5.41
C TRP A 134 -3.26 -13.37 -5.77
N LEU A 135 -4.55 -13.71 -5.69
CA LEU A 135 -5.64 -12.75 -5.81
C LEU A 135 -5.61 -11.71 -4.68
N LYS A 136 -5.26 -12.09 -3.44
CA LYS A 136 -5.09 -11.16 -2.32
C LYS A 136 -4.03 -10.12 -2.67
N GLU A 137 -2.84 -10.52 -3.10
CA GLU A 137 -1.76 -9.57 -3.42
C GLU A 137 -2.14 -8.60 -4.54
N VAL A 138 -2.67 -9.12 -5.67
CA VAL A 138 -3.08 -8.29 -6.80
C VAL A 138 -4.22 -7.35 -6.41
N SER A 139 -5.24 -7.85 -5.70
CA SER A 139 -6.35 -7.03 -5.25
C SER A 139 -5.92 -5.97 -4.25
N THR A 140 -5.02 -6.29 -3.32
CA THR A 140 -4.46 -5.30 -2.39
C THR A 140 -3.74 -4.20 -3.14
N ALA A 141 -2.97 -4.50 -4.19
CA ALA A 141 -2.36 -3.48 -5.04
C ALA A 141 -3.41 -2.61 -5.75
N VAL A 142 -4.49 -3.22 -6.28
CA VAL A 142 -5.59 -2.47 -6.91
C VAL A 142 -6.25 -1.54 -5.91
N PHE A 143 -6.65 -2.04 -4.75
CA PHE A 143 -7.30 -1.25 -3.70
C PHE A 143 -6.39 -0.15 -3.17
N TYR A 144 -5.11 -0.43 -3.00
CA TYR A 144 -4.16 0.57 -2.56
C TYR A 144 -4.06 1.72 -3.57
N VAL A 145 -3.83 1.42 -4.85
CA VAL A 145 -3.65 2.44 -5.88
C VAL A 145 -4.94 3.22 -6.16
N LEU A 146 -6.08 2.55 -6.23
CA LEU A 146 -7.37 3.23 -6.34
C LEU A 146 -7.66 4.11 -5.13
N GLY A 147 -7.33 3.65 -3.91
CA GLY A 147 -7.53 4.42 -2.68
C GLY A 147 -6.73 5.72 -2.65
N ILE A 148 -5.44 5.68 -3.01
CA ILE A 148 -4.59 6.88 -3.05
C ILE A 148 -4.93 7.83 -4.21
N SER A 149 -5.43 7.31 -5.34
CA SER A 149 -5.80 8.15 -6.49
C SER A 149 -7.23 8.69 -6.42
N MET A 150 -8.07 8.18 -5.52
CA MET A 150 -9.51 8.45 -5.49
C MET A 150 -9.83 9.94 -5.27
N ALA A 151 -9.23 10.56 -4.25
CA ALA A 151 -9.53 11.95 -3.93
C ALA A 151 -9.07 12.93 -5.03
N PRO A 152 -7.83 12.82 -5.57
CA PRO A 152 -7.41 13.60 -6.75
C PRO A 152 -8.31 13.40 -7.97
N PHE A 153 -8.72 12.16 -8.24
CA PHE A 153 -9.60 11.84 -9.37
C PHE A 153 -10.96 12.53 -9.23
N PHE A 154 -11.61 12.41 -8.06
CA PHE A 154 -12.94 12.98 -7.85
C PHE A 154 -12.92 14.49 -7.61
N SER A 155 -11.76 15.12 -7.36
CA SER A 155 -11.67 16.58 -7.26
C SER A 155 -11.70 17.28 -8.63
N ILE A 156 -11.33 16.58 -9.71
CA ILE A 156 -11.47 17.10 -11.08
C ILE A 156 -12.71 16.58 -11.81
N PHE A 157 -13.25 15.44 -11.41
CA PHE A 157 -14.44 14.86 -12.05
C PHE A 157 -15.64 15.83 -11.99
N PRO A 158 -16.40 16.04 -13.08
CA PRO A 158 -16.42 15.28 -14.34
C PRO A 158 -15.56 15.87 -15.48
N ASN A 159 -14.59 16.74 -15.17
CA ASN A 159 -13.69 17.27 -16.19
C ASN A 159 -12.86 16.15 -16.85
N GLU A 160 -12.32 16.45 -18.04
CA GLU A 160 -11.47 15.53 -18.77
C GLU A 160 -10.24 15.15 -17.95
N ILE A 161 -9.97 13.84 -17.88
CA ILE A 161 -8.84 13.29 -17.16
C ILE A 161 -7.73 13.00 -18.17
N PRO A 162 -6.51 13.50 -17.97
CA PRO A 162 -5.41 13.30 -18.90
C PRO A 162 -5.08 11.80 -19.04
N ASN A 163 -4.73 11.35 -20.24
CA ASN A 163 -4.38 9.95 -20.50
C ASN A 163 -3.16 9.49 -19.67
N GLU A 164 -2.27 10.44 -19.36
CA GLU A 164 -1.09 10.26 -18.52
C GLU A 164 -1.44 9.80 -17.11
N PHE A 165 -2.61 10.20 -16.58
CA PHE A 165 -3.13 9.69 -15.31
C PHE A 165 -3.25 8.17 -15.36
N PHE A 166 -3.87 7.60 -16.39
CA PHE A 166 -4.08 6.16 -16.49
C PHE A 166 -2.78 5.38 -16.75
N LEU A 167 -1.85 5.96 -17.51
CA LEU A 167 -0.52 5.38 -17.72
C LEU A 167 0.26 5.29 -16.40
N LEU A 168 0.28 6.36 -15.61
CA LEU A 168 1.01 6.42 -14.35
C LEU A 168 0.28 5.71 -13.21
N LEU A 169 -1.06 5.65 -13.23
CA LEU A 169 -1.87 4.78 -12.37
C LEU A 169 -1.50 3.30 -12.61
N THR A 170 -1.33 2.91 -13.87
CA THR A 170 -0.90 1.56 -14.24
C THR A 170 0.52 1.28 -13.75
N ALA A 171 1.47 2.22 -13.94
CA ALA A 171 2.82 2.07 -13.40
C ALA A 171 2.84 1.95 -11.87
N TYR A 172 2.05 2.76 -11.17
CA TYR A 172 1.95 2.72 -9.71
C TYR A 172 1.36 1.38 -9.25
N PHE A 173 0.35 0.87 -9.94
CA PHE A 173 -0.21 -0.47 -9.68
C PHE A 173 0.83 -1.57 -9.87
N LEU A 174 1.65 -1.50 -10.93
CA LEU A 174 2.73 -2.45 -11.15
C LEU A 174 3.79 -2.36 -10.04
N LEU A 175 4.17 -1.14 -9.61
CA LEU A 175 5.07 -0.92 -8.48
C LEU A 175 4.51 -1.51 -7.17
N ALA A 176 3.26 -1.21 -6.84
CA ALA A 176 2.60 -1.75 -5.64
C ALA A 176 2.52 -3.28 -5.68
N SER A 177 2.23 -3.85 -6.86
CA SER A 177 2.23 -5.30 -7.07
C SER A 177 3.63 -5.90 -6.87
N ILE A 178 4.68 -5.29 -7.44
CA ILE A 178 6.07 -5.71 -7.24
C ILE A 178 6.41 -5.72 -5.75
N ASN A 179 6.08 -4.65 -5.03
CA ASN A 179 6.32 -4.56 -3.60
C ASN A 179 5.61 -5.71 -2.84
N LEU A 180 4.32 -5.91 -3.07
CA LEU A 180 3.55 -6.98 -2.41
C LEU A 180 4.09 -8.38 -2.72
N PHE A 181 4.50 -8.65 -3.97
CA PHE A 181 5.11 -9.93 -4.31
C PHE A 181 6.49 -10.13 -3.65
N ILE A 182 7.29 -9.06 -3.51
CA ILE A 182 8.54 -9.13 -2.75
C ILE A 182 8.24 -9.42 -1.27
N LEU A 183 7.26 -8.74 -0.67
CA LEU A 183 6.84 -8.96 0.71
C LEU A 183 6.37 -10.41 0.94
N SER A 184 5.53 -10.93 0.03
CA SER A 184 5.06 -12.32 0.04
C SER A 184 6.22 -13.33 -0.07
N TYR A 185 7.28 -12.98 -0.82
CA TYR A 185 8.48 -13.81 -0.94
C TYR A 185 9.34 -13.82 0.34
N ILE A 186 9.53 -12.67 0.98
CA ILE A 186 10.39 -12.58 2.18
C ILE A 186 9.73 -13.19 3.43
N ASP A 187 8.40 -13.15 3.52
CA ASP A 187 7.63 -13.61 4.68
C ASP A 187 7.27 -15.10 4.63
N GLU A 188 7.59 -15.78 3.53
CA GLU A 188 7.27 -17.19 3.26
C GLU A 188 7.47 -18.10 4.49
N LYS A 189 8.62 -17.97 5.15
CA LYS A 189 9.00 -18.82 6.29
C LYS A 189 8.13 -18.57 7.52
N ASN A 190 7.82 -17.31 7.80
CA ASN A 190 7.01 -16.92 8.96
C ASN A 190 5.54 -17.31 8.73
N ASP A 191 5.02 -17.07 7.54
CA ASP A 191 3.64 -17.43 7.18
C ASP A 191 3.42 -18.94 7.19
N ALA A 192 4.40 -19.72 6.74
CA ALA A 192 4.37 -21.18 6.82
C ALA A 192 4.33 -21.69 8.27
N GLN A 193 5.07 -21.05 9.19
CA GLN A 193 5.04 -21.39 10.62
C GLN A 193 3.70 -21.02 11.27
N ASP A 194 3.12 -19.89 10.87
CA ASP A 194 1.85 -19.40 11.40
C ASP A 194 0.60 -20.00 10.72
N LYS A 195 0.80 -20.89 9.73
CA LYS A 195 -0.26 -21.51 8.90
C LYS A 195 -1.16 -20.47 8.22
N LEU A 196 -0.60 -19.29 7.95
CA LEU A 196 -1.26 -18.26 7.13
C LEU A 196 -1.10 -18.64 5.66
N GLY A 197 -2.06 -18.25 4.83
CA GLY A 197 -2.00 -18.50 3.38
C GLY A 197 -0.97 -17.57 2.75
N SER A 198 0.09 -18.12 2.15
CA SER A 198 1.06 -17.36 1.32
C SER A 198 0.92 -17.72 -0.16
N ALA A 199 1.30 -16.81 -1.06
CA ALA A 199 1.25 -17.02 -2.51
C ALA A 199 2.08 -18.26 -2.94
N LEU A 200 3.00 -18.68 -2.09
CA LEU A 200 3.95 -19.76 -2.31
C LEU A 200 3.46 -21.15 -1.89
N GLN A 201 2.26 -21.28 -1.33
CA GLN A 201 1.61 -22.60 -1.20
C GLN A 201 1.17 -23.16 -2.57
N LEU A 202 1.09 -22.32 -3.60
CA LEU A 202 0.73 -22.69 -4.97
C LEU A 202 1.90 -22.55 -5.97
N MET A 203 2.89 -21.71 -5.66
CA MET A 203 3.98 -21.35 -6.57
C MET A 203 5.31 -21.61 -5.88
N SER A 204 6.28 -22.24 -6.56
CA SER A 204 7.62 -22.40 -5.96
C SER A 204 8.30 -21.04 -5.77
N SER A 205 9.12 -20.88 -4.73
CA SER A 205 9.86 -19.63 -4.47
C SER A 205 10.72 -19.22 -5.67
N ASN A 206 11.27 -20.20 -6.40
CA ASN A 206 12.01 -19.95 -7.65
C ASN A 206 11.15 -19.33 -8.76
N PHE A 207 9.90 -19.76 -8.91
CA PHE A 207 8.98 -19.17 -9.88
C PHE A 207 8.63 -17.74 -9.48
N LEU A 208 8.24 -17.51 -8.22
CA LEU A 208 7.86 -16.16 -7.76
C LEU A 208 9.02 -15.18 -7.91
N ARG A 209 10.24 -15.60 -7.58
CA ARG A 209 11.45 -14.80 -7.79
C ARG A 209 11.64 -14.41 -9.26
N ARG A 210 11.51 -15.36 -10.19
CA ARG A 210 11.59 -15.08 -11.64
C ARG A 210 10.48 -14.14 -12.08
N PHE A 211 9.26 -14.35 -11.60
CA PHE A 211 8.12 -13.51 -11.89
C PHE A 211 8.35 -12.06 -11.42
N ILE A 212 8.83 -11.84 -10.19
CA ILE A 212 9.17 -10.51 -9.67
C ILE A 212 10.21 -9.82 -10.56
N PHE A 213 11.27 -10.52 -10.98
CA PHE A 213 12.29 -9.94 -11.87
C PHE A 213 11.74 -9.60 -13.25
N SER A 214 10.94 -10.48 -13.85
CA SER A 214 10.30 -10.22 -15.14
C SER A 214 9.32 -9.04 -15.05
N LEU A 215 8.50 -8.99 -14.00
CA LEU A 215 7.56 -7.90 -13.75
C LEU A 215 8.31 -6.57 -13.56
N SER A 216 9.36 -6.56 -12.74
CA SER A 216 10.18 -5.37 -12.50
C SER A 216 10.85 -4.88 -13.78
N SER A 217 11.43 -5.78 -14.57
CA SER A 217 12.08 -5.44 -15.85
C SER A 217 11.06 -4.90 -16.85
N GLY A 218 9.89 -5.53 -16.94
CA GLY A 218 8.79 -5.07 -17.79
C GLY A 218 8.30 -3.67 -17.39
N THR A 219 8.15 -3.41 -16.09
CA THR A 219 7.74 -2.09 -15.57
C THR A 219 8.80 -1.03 -15.84
N VAL A 220 10.09 -1.35 -15.72
CA VAL A 220 11.19 -0.42 -16.09
C VAL A 220 11.12 -0.06 -17.57
N ILE A 221 10.97 -1.05 -18.45
CA ILE A 221 10.86 -0.81 -19.90
C ILE A 221 9.62 0.04 -20.19
N PHE A 222 8.48 -0.29 -19.57
CA PHE A 222 7.25 0.48 -19.68
C PHE A 222 7.47 1.95 -19.29
N LEU A 223 8.08 2.21 -18.13
CA LEU A 223 8.35 3.56 -17.65
C LEU A 223 9.34 4.33 -18.54
N ILE A 224 10.34 3.66 -19.11
CA ILE A 224 11.24 4.29 -20.09
C ILE A 224 10.47 4.71 -21.34
N VAL A 225 9.57 3.87 -21.85
CA VAL A 225 8.71 4.23 -23.00
C VAL A 225 7.80 5.40 -22.65
N VAL A 226 7.13 5.34 -21.48
CA VAL A 226 6.26 6.42 -20.99
C VAL A 226 7.05 7.73 -20.88
N PHE A 227 8.28 7.71 -20.36
CA PHE A 227 9.11 8.91 -20.20
C PHE A 227 9.36 9.68 -21.51
N PHE A 228 9.56 8.96 -22.62
CA PHE A 228 9.75 9.59 -23.93
C PHE A 228 8.43 10.01 -24.59
N TRP A 229 7.30 9.42 -24.20
CA TRP A 229 5.99 9.69 -24.76
C TRP A 229 5.30 10.89 -24.09
N VAL A 230 5.40 11.02 -22.77
CA VAL A 230 4.62 12.00 -22.01
C VAL A 230 5.18 13.43 -22.11
N PRO A 231 4.32 14.46 -22.02
CA PRO A 231 4.74 15.86 -21.91
C PRO A 231 5.71 16.12 -20.75
N SER A 232 6.45 17.23 -20.82
CA SER A 232 7.49 17.58 -19.84
C SER A 232 7.01 17.59 -18.39
N PHE A 233 5.78 18.06 -18.14
CA PHE A 233 5.15 18.08 -16.83
C PHE A 233 5.12 16.69 -16.14
N TYR A 234 4.82 15.64 -16.91
CA TYR A 234 4.66 14.27 -16.40
C TYR A 234 5.99 13.50 -16.25
N LYS A 235 7.11 14.08 -16.71
CA LYS A 235 8.41 13.39 -16.66
C LYS A 235 8.92 13.22 -15.25
N ILE A 236 8.68 14.18 -14.35
CA ILE A 236 9.09 14.07 -12.94
C ILE A 236 8.39 12.89 -12.26
N HIS A 237 7.08 12.75 -12.47
CA HIS A 237 6.26 11.63 -11.99
C HIS A 237 6.80 10.28 -12.49
N THR A 238 7.12 10.22 -13.78
CA THR A 238 7.70 9.02 -14.40
C THR A 238 9.07 8.68 -13.80
N CYS A 239 9.92 9.67 -13.57
CA CYS A 239 11.22 9.50 -12.92
C CYS A 239 11.10 8.98 -11.49
N ILE A 240 10.18 9.53 -10.69
CA ILE A 240 9.93 9.07 -9.30
C ILE A 240 9.56 7.58 -9.31
N LEU A 241 8.61 7.16 -10.16
CA LEU A 241 8.22 5.76 -10.27
C LEU A 241 9.36 4.87 -10.79
N LEU A 242 10.16 5.36 -11.74
CA LEU A 242 11.30 4.61 -12.26
C LEU A 242 12.36 4.37 -11.18
N ILE A 243 12.68 5.39 -10.39
CA ILE A 243 13.59 5.27 -9.24
C ILE A 243 13.03 4.26 -8.22
N LEU A 244 11.74 4.34 -7.91
CA LEU A 244 11.09 3.40 -6.98
C LEU A 244 11.19 1.96 -7.46
N VAL A 245 10.84 1.69 -8.72
CA VAL A 245 10.89 0.33 -9.28
C VAL A 245 12.32 -0.21 -9.32
N LEU A 246 13.28 0.61 -9.74
CA LEU A 246 14.70 0.24 -9.73
C LEU A 246 15.19 -0.05 -8.30
N PHE A 247 14.80 0.78 -7.33
CA PHE A 247 15.14 0.57 -5.93
C PHE A 247 14.61 -0.77 -5.40
N HIS A 248 13.34 -1.10 -5.67
CA HIS A 248 12.74 -2.38 -5.29
C HIS A 248 13.47 -3.57 -5.94
N ALA A 249 13.76 -3.50 -7.24
CA ALA A 249 14.47 -4.54 -7.96
C ALA A 249 15.91 -4.76 -7.43
N LEU A 250 16.61 -3.67 -7.10
CA LEU A 250 17.96 -3.71 -6.56
C LEU A 250 17.99 -4.25 -5.13
N GLU A 251 17.12 -3.80 -4.23
CA GLU A 251 17.06 -4.33 -2.87
C GLU A 251 16.64 -5.80 -2.86
N PHE A 252 15.70 -6.22 -3.71
CA PHE A 252 15.33 -7.63 -3.85
C PHE A 252 16.47 -8.52 -4.38
N SER A 253 17.37 -7.96 -5.18
CA SER A 253 18.54 -8.67 -5.70
C SER A 253 19.61 -8.91 -4.64
N LYS A 254 19.65 -8.09 -3.59
CA LYS A 254 20.64 -8.21 -2.50
C LYS A 254 20.27 -9.40 -1.60
N LYS A 255 21.25 -10.23 -1.26
CA LYS A 255 21.11 -11.26 -0.21
C LYS A 255 21.20 -10.62 1.18
N ASN A 256 20.24 -9.76 1.51
CA ASN A 256 20.12 -9.12 2.82
C ASN A 256 19.10 -9.83 3.71
N ASP A 257 19.15 -9.51 5.00
CA ASP A 257 18.16 -9.94 5.98
C ASP A 257 16.75 -9.40 5.62
N SER A 258 15.75 -10.28 5.66
CA SER A 258 14.38 -10.03 5.22
C SER A 258 13.74 -8.82 5.91
N TYR A 259 14.03 -8.62 7.20
CA TYR A 259 13.44 -7.53 7.99
C TYR A 259 13.85 -6.15 7.46
N HIS A 260 15.14 -5.96 7.20
CA HIS A 260 15.70 -4.70 6.72
C HIS A 260 15.27 -4.37 5.28
N ILE A 261 14.93 -5.39 4.48
CA ILE A 261 14.41 -5.17 3.13
C ILE A 261 13.00 -4.56 3.23
N ARG A 262 12.10 -5.15 4.03
CA ARG A 262 10.72 -4.64 4.20
C ARG A 262 10.69 -3.16 4.58
N GLU A 263 11.41 -2.78 5.63
CA GLU A 263 11.41 -1.39 6.11
C GLU A 263 11.86 -0.40 5.02
N LYS A 264 12.88 -0.78 4.22
CA LYS A 264 13.37 0.05 3.12
C LYS A 264 12.35 0.19 2.00
N LEU A 265 11.70 -0.91 1.62
CA LEU A 265 10.70 -0.89 0.54
C LEU A 265 9.48 -0.06 0.96
N GLU A 266 8.95 -0.30 2.15
CA GLU A 266 7.83 0.48 2.71
C GLU A 266 8.20 1.97 2.83
N ALA A 267 9.39 2.31 3.35
CA ALA A 267 9.85 3.70 3.45
C ALA A 267 10.08 4.36 2.09
N SER A 268 10.42 3.61 1.04
CA SER A 268 10.65 4.19 -0.29
C SER A 268 9.39 4.84 -0.87
N PHE A 269 8.19 4.40 -0.48
CA PHE A 269 6.93 5.04 -0.88
C PHE A 269 6.77 6.47 -0.34
N LEU A 270 7.67 6.98 0.50
CA LEU A 270 7.75 8.39 0.88
C LEU A 270 8.39 9.27 -0.20
N LEU A 271 9.03 8.69 -1.21
CA LEU A 271 9.74 9.44 -2.27
C LEU A 271 8.88 10.51 -2.98
N PRO A 272 7.56 10.31 -3.23
CA PRO A 272 6.73 11.35 -3.80
C PRO A 272 6.64 12.65 -2.98
N LEU A 273 7.02 12.65 -1.69
CA LEU A 273 7.10 13.89 -0.90
C LEU A 273 8.11 14.90 -1.47
N LEU A 274 9.03 14.46 -2.33
CA LEU A 274 9.93 15.35 -3.06
C LEU A 274 9.17 16.35 -3.95
N LEU A 275 7.94 16.04 -4.37
CA LEU A 275 7.09 16.95 -5.15
C LEU A 275 6.72 18.22 -4.36
N LEU A 276 6.81 18.23 -3.02
CA LEU A 276 6.61 19.46 -2.24
C LEU A 276 7.75 20.47 -2.38
N LEU A 277 8.89 20.07 -2.95
CA LEU A 277 10.10 20.88 -3.07
C LEU A 277 10.40 21.30 -4.51
N LEU A 278 9.65 20.78 -5.48
CA LEU A 278 9.86 20.98 -6.91
C LEU A 278 8.79 21.92 -7.48
#